data_AF-A0A6C0D9Z0-F1
#
_entry.id   AF-A0A6C0D9Z0-F1
#
_cell.length_a   1.000
_cell.length_b   1.000
_cell.length_c   1.000
_cell.angle_alpha   90.00
_cell.angle_beta   90.00
_cell.angle_gamma   90.00
#
_symmetry.space_group_name_H-M   'P 1'
#
loop_
_entity.id
_entity.type
_entity.pdbx_description
1 polymer ?
#
loop_
_entity_poly.entity_id
_entity_poly.type
_entity_poly.pdbx_seq_one_letter_code
_entity_poly.pdbx_strand_id
1 'polypeptide(L)'
;MGIILKMKDEQIEIKCSYDYWLKFKIDIIKATVKYIEELLILKKTIFNDDLNYIINLYYIQAGNGEPMFSINKFINNMRLEHVDTLIYFGLGGVYSLLNKTDCDGYYSVGNSLDILHTLKKIRYDFPNNDYIPFLDQLISFFNISYEKQKMVNIY
;
A
#
# COMPACT_ATOMS: atom_id res chain seq x y z
N MET A 1 -5.70 10.56 18.99
CA MET A 1 -4.35 9.99 18.74
C MET A 1 -4.14 9.90 17.24
N GLY A 2 -2.95 10.24 16.75
CA GLY A 2 -2.61 10.24 15.32
C GLY A 2 -1.56 9.18 15.01
N ILE A 3 -1.22 9.03 13.73
CA ILE A 3 -0.15 8.14 13.26
C ILE A 3 1.11 8.96 13.05
N ILE A 4 2.25 8.43 13.50
CA ILE A 4 3.58 9.01 13.33
C ILE A 4 4.49 7.99 12.64
N LEU A 5 4.98 8.32 11.45
CA LEU A 5 6.06 7.60 10.80
C LEU A 5 7.37 8.29 11.12
N LYS A 6 8.32 7.57 11.71
CA LYS A 6 9.61 8.13 12.14
C LYS A 6 10.78 7.30 11.62
N MET A 7 11.79 7.96 11.08
CA MET A 7 13.00 7.28 10.62
C MET A 7 13.94 7.01 11.80
N LYS A 8 14.49 5.80 11.87
CA LYS A 8 15.37 5.39 12.97
C LYS A 8 16.65 6.23 12.98
N ASP A 9 17.02 6.72 14.17
CA ASP A 9 18.21 7.55 14.43
C ASP A 9 18.23 8.90 13.67
N GLU A 10 17.07 9.37 13.19
CA GLU A 10 16.92 10.64 12.47
C GLU A 10 15.80 11.48 13.12
N GLN A 11 15.87 12.81 12.95
CA GLN A 11 14.80 13.73 13.38
C GLN A 11 13.75 13.98 12.26
N ILE A 12 13.57 12.99 11.38
CA ILE A 12 12.63 13.07 10.26
C ILE A 12 11.39 12.25 10.62
N GLU A 13 10.23 12.91 10.58
CA GLU A 13 8.94 12.28 10.87
C GLU A 13 7.81 12.86 10.01
N ILE A 14 6.81 12.04 9.74
CA ILE A 14 5.53 12.44 9.13
C ILE A 14 4.42 12.11 10.11
N LYS A 15 3.44 13.01 10.24
CA LYS A 15 2.30 12.85 11.13
C LYS A 15 0.99 13.09 10.41
N CYS A 16 -0.02 12.31 10.75
CA CYS A 16 -1.39 12.56 10.30
C CYS A 16 -2.40 12.07 11.34
N SER A 17 -3.66 12.49 11.21
CA SER A 17 -4.74 11.94 12.03
C SER A 17 -5.02 10.48 11.62
N TYR A 18 -5.55 9.69 12.55
CA TYR A 18 -5.92 8.31 12.28
C TYR A 18 -6.98 8.21 11.16
N ASP A 19 -7.98 9.09 11.17
CA ASP A 19 -9.03 9.12 10.14
C ASP A 19 -8.46 9.42 8.75
N TYR A 20 -7.49 10.36 8.68
CA TYR A 20 -6.82 10.68 7.43
C TYR A 20 -5.95 9.51 6.96
N TRP A 21 -5.22 8.86 7.86
CA TRP A 21 -4.45 7.65 7.56
C TRP A 21 -5.34 6.53 7.03
N LEU A 22 -6.51 6.30 7.65
CA LEU A 22 -7.47 5.30 7.21
C LEU A 22 -8.04 5.62 5.82
N LYS A 23 -8.43 6.88 5.58
CA LYS A 23 -8.90 7.33 4.25
C LYS A 23 -7.81 7.11 3.20
N PHE A 24 -6.58 7.52 3.50
CA PHE A 24 -5.42 7.33 2.63
C PHE A 24 -5.20 5.84 2.30
N LYS A 25 -5.21 4.97 3.32
CA LYS A 25 -5.07 3.52 3.14
C LYS A 25 -6.14 2.94 2.19
N ILE A 26 -7.40 3.36 2.34
CA ILE A 26 -8.49 2.94 1.44
C ILE A 26 -8.23 3.39 -0.01
N ASP A 27 -7.76 4.61 -0.19
CA ASP A 27 -7.50 5.15 -1.53
C ASP A 27 -6.28 4.48 -2.19
N ILE A 28 -5.25 4.12 -1.42
CA ILE A 28 -4.12 3.31 -1.90
C ILE A 28 -4.60 1.94 -2.41
N ILE A 29 -5.54 1.30 -1.70
CA ILE A 29 -6.11 0.02 -2.14
C ILE A 29 -6.91 0.18 -3.42
N LYS A 30 -7.81 1.18 -3.50
CA LYS A 30 -8.58 1.49 -4.71
C LYS A 30 -7.66 1.66 -5.92
N ALA A 31 -6.60 2.45 -5.73
CA ALA A 31 -5.61 2.69 -6.75
C ALA A 31 -4.88 1.42 -7.18
N THR A 32 -4.51 0.60 -6.19
CA THR A 32 -3.89 -0.70 -6.41
C THR A 32 -4.78 -1.64 -7.23
N VAL A 33 -6.07 -1.74 -6.89
CA VAL A 33 -7.00 -2.61 -7.62
C VAL A 33 -7.16 -2.15 -9.06
N LYS A 34 -7.38 -0.85 -9.29
CA LYS A 34 -7.48 -0.30 -10.65
C LYS A 34 -6.23 -0.59 -11.47
N TYR A 35 -5.05 -0.45 -10.87
CA TYR A 35 -3.78 -0.78 -11.52
C TYR A 35 -3.72 -2.27 -11.93
N ILE A 36 -4.15 -3.18 -11.05
CA ILE A 36 -4.18 -4.61 -11.35
C ILE A 36 -5.17 -4.89 -12.50
N GLU A 37 -6.35 -4.27 -12.52
CA GLU A 37 -7.32 -4.41 -13.61
C GLU A 37 -6.72 -4.01 -14.96
N GLU A 38 -6.08 -2.85 -15.03
CA GLU A 38 -5.43 -2.35 -16.24
C GLU A 38 -4.33 -3.30 -16.72
N LEU A 39 -3.53 -3.85 -15.80
CA LEU A 39 -2.53 -4.86 -16.13
C LEU A 39 -3.13 -6.14 -16.70
N LEU A 40 -4.22 -6.64 -16.14
CA LEU A 40 -4.87 -7.87 -16.61
C LEU A 40 -5.40 -7.70 -18.03
N ILE A 41 -6.01 -6.54 -18.33
CA ILE A 41 -6.47 -6.18 -19.68
C ILE A 41 -5.28 -6.16 -20.65
N LEU A 42 -4.17 -5.52 -20.25
CA LEU A 42 -2.97 -5.38 -21.09
C LEU A 42 -2.23 -6.70 -21.31
N LYS A 43 -2.11 -7.53 -20.26
CA LYS A 43 -1.24 -8.71 -20.29
C LYS A 43 -1.90 -9.95 -20.89
N LYS A 44 -3.23 -10.04 -21.05
CA LYS A 44 -3.94 -11.19 -21.66
C LYS A 44 -3.40 -12.58 -21.25
N THR A 45 -2.85 -12.76 -20.04
CA THR A 45 -2.07 -13.97 -19.67
C THR A 45 -2.39 -14.55 -18.30
N ILE A 46 -2.70 -15.86 -18.34
CA ILE A 46 -2.37 -17.01 -17.46
C ILE A 46 -2.78 -16.97 -15.97
N PHE A 47 -2.81 -15.84 -15.27
CA PHE A 47 -3.17 -15.81 -13.83
C PHE A 47 -4.66 -15.58 -13.57
N ASN A 48 -5.52 -16.20 -14.38
CA ASN A 48 -6.90 -15.73 -14.54
C ASN A 48 -7.73 -15.94 -13.26
N ASP A 49 -7.56 -17.03 -12.53
CA ASP A 49 -8.53 -17.35 -11.47
C ASP A 49 -8.21 -16.64 -10.13
N ASP A 50 -6.95 -16.63 -9.70
CA ASP A 50 -6.56 -16.02 -8.40
C ASP A 50 -6.68 -14.49 -8.42
N LEU A 51 -6.28 -13.83 -9.51
CA LEU A 51 -6.41 -12.37 -9.64
C LEU A 51 -7.84 -11.93 -9.85
N ASN A 52 -8.61 -12.64 -10.68
CA ASN A 52 -10.03 -12.34 -10.81
C ASN A 52 -10.75 -12.59 -9.48
N TYR A 53 -10.33 -13.59 -8.70
CA TYR A 53 -10.86 -13.81 -7.35
C TYR A 53 -10.55 -12.63 -6.42
N ILE A 54 -9.31 -12.13 -6.41
CA ILE A 54 -8.90 -10.95 -5.62
C ILE A 54 -9.70 -9.70 -6.02
N ILE A 55 -9.86 -9.44 -7.31
CA ILE A 55 -10.62 -8.30 -7.84
C ILE A 55 -12.11 -8.45 -7.50
N ASN A 56 -12.68 -9.64 -7.71
CA ASN A 56 -14.08 -9.90 -7.39
C ASN A 56 -14.36 -9.78 -5.89
N LEU A 57 -13.45 -10.24 -5.02
CA LEU A 57 -13.55 -10.04 -3.58
C LEU A 57 -13.56 -8.55 -3.21
N TYR A 58 -12.76 -7.73 -3.89
CA TYR A 58 -12.79 -6.29 -3.72
C TYR A 58 -14.15 -5.69 -4.11
N TYR A 59 -14.67 -6.02 -5.29
CA TYR A 59 -15.95 -5.47 -5.76
C TYR A 59 -17.15 -5.97 -4.98
N ILE A 60 -17.17 -7.22 -4.54
CA ILE A 60 -18.25 -7.76 -3.70
C ILE A 60 -18.29 -7.04 -2.35
N GLN A 61 -17.12 -6.80 -1.73
CA GLN A 61 -17.06 -6.09 -0.45
C GLN A 61 -17.37 -4.60 -0.61
N ALA A 62 -16.88 -3.97 -1.67
CA ALA A 62 -17.20 -2.57 -1.99
C ALA A 62 -18.69 -2.36 -2.33
N GLY A 63 -19.31 -3.30 -3.05
CA GLY A 63 -20.70 -3.25 -3.48
C GLY A 63 -21.72 -3.54 -2.38
N ASN A 64 -21.35 -4.31 -1.36
CA ASN A 64 -22.21 -4.59 -0.21
C ASN A 64 -22.30 -3.45 0.81
N GLY A 65 -21.66 -2.31 0.54
CA GLY A 65 -21.61 -1.18 1.47
C GLY A 65 -20.89 -1.52 2.78
N GLU A 66 -20.13 -2.61 2.82
CA GLU A 66 -19.36 -2.98 4.01
C GLU A 66 -18.26 -1.92 4.23
N PRO A 67 -18.33 -1.18 5.34
CA PRO A 67 -17.29 -0.22 5.67
C PRO A 67 -16.06 -1.05 5.99
N MET A 68 -14.97 -0.78 5.28
CA MET A 68 -13.71 -1.51 5.36
C MET A 68 -13.76 -2.83 4.62
N PHE A 69 -13.37 -2.75 3.35
CA PHE A 69 -12.38 -3.71 2.87
C PHE A 69 -11.27 -3.79 3.92
N SER A 70 -11.32 -4.78 4.81
CA SER A 70 -10.28 -4.98 5.78
C SER A 70 -9.04 -5.30 4.96
N ILE A 71 -8.05 -4.42 5.02
CA ILE A 71 -6.71 -4.65 4.47
C ILE A 71 -6.24 -6.05 4.82
N ASN A 72 -6.51 -6.47 6.05
CA ASN A 72 -6.20 -7.80 6.52
C ASN A 72 -7.05 -8.84 5.81
N LYS A 73 -8.32 -8.62 5.43
CA LYS A 73 -9.07 -9.55 4.56
C LYS A 73 -8.53 -9.60 3.14
N PHE A 74 -8.22 -8.46 2.52
CA PHE A 74 -7.59 -8.41 1.19
C PHE A 74 -6.33 -9.26 1.17
N ILE A 75 -5.53 -9.06 2.20
CA ILE A 75 -4.21 -9.65 2.32
C ILE A 75 -4.28 -11.07 2.87
N ASN A 76 -5.16 -11.39 3.81
CA ASN A 76 -5.34 -12.76 4.31
C ASN A 76 -5.97 -13.66 3.24
N ASN A 77 -6.78 -13.09 2.34
CA ASN A 77 -7.25 -13.80 1.14
C ASN A 77 -6.11 -13.95 0.12
N MET A 78 -5.12 -13.06 0.10
CA MET A 78 -3.81 -13.33 -0.50
C MET A 78 -2.97 -14.21 0.42
N ARG A 79 -3.35 -15.48 0.54
CA ARG A 79 -2.55 -16.51 1.23
C ARG A 79 -1.06 -16.41 0.88
N LEU A 80 -0.18 -16.87 1.78
CA LEU A 80 1.29 -16.87 1.58
C LEU A 80 1.73 -17.49 0.23
N GLU A 81 0.93 -18.40 -0.33
CA GLU A 81 1.12 -18.98 -1.68
C GLU A 81 1.02 -17.96 -2.83
N HIS A 82 0.50 -16.76 -2.58
CA HIS A 82 0.39 -15.65 -3.54
C HIS A 82 1.38 -14.51 -3.27
N VAL A 83 2.36 -14.68 -2.37
CA VAL A 83 3.44 -13.70 -2.18
C VAL A 83 4.22 -13.48 -3.48
N ASP A 84 4.43 -14.54 -4.26
CA ASP A 84 5.05 -14.42 -5.59
C ASP A 84 4.16 -13.62 -6.56
N THR A 85 2.84 -13.72 -6.43
CA THR A 85 1.87 -12.90 -7.20
C THR A 85 1.96 -11.43 -6.78
N LEU A 86 2.01 -11.15 -5.47
CA LEU A 86 2.22 -9.81 -4.92
C LEU A 86 3.54 -9.19 -5.41
N ILE A 87 4.62 -9.97 -5.42
CA ILE A 87 5.93 -9.55 -5.93
C ILE A 87 5.87 -9.33 -7.45
N TYR A 88 5.26 -10.25 -8.20
CA TYR A 88 5.10 -10.17 -9.65
C TYR A 88 4.38 -8.90 -10.10
N PHE A 89 3.40 -8.44 -9.31
CA PHE A 89 2.65 -7.21 -9.58
C PHE A 89 3.21 -5.97 -8.87
N GLY A 90 4.33 -6.07 -8.14
CA GLY A 90 4.91 -4.93 -7.43
C GLY A 90 4.06 -4.41 -6.27
N LEU A 91 3.24 -5.28 -5.69
CA LEU A 91 2.27 -5.00 -4.62
C LEU A 91 2.84 -5.28 -3.21
N GLY A 92 4.07 -5.78 -3.11
CA GLY A 92 4.76 -5.97 -1.83
C GLY A 92 4.84 -4.69 -0.98
N GLY A 93 4.87 -3.53 -1.65
CA GLY A 93 4.84 -2.22 -1.00
C GLY A 93 3.49 -1.92 -0.36
N VAL A 94 2.40 -2.20 -1.07
CA VAL A 94 1.03 -2.10 -0.53
C VAL A 94 0.89 -3.00 0.70
N TYR A 95 1.29 -4.27 0.58
CA TYR A 95 1.24 -5.20 1.71
C TYR A 95 2.01 -4.67 2.92
N SER A 96 3.24 -4.22 2.70
CA SER A 96 4.11 -3.72 3.75
C SER A 96 3.50 -2.49 4.44
N LEU A 97 3.08 -1.49 3.66
CA LEU A 97 2.52 -0.23 4.16
C LEU A 97 1.22 -0.41 4.94
N LEU A 98 0.39 -1.35 4.51
CA LEU A 98 -0.97 -1.48 5.02
C LEU A 98 -1.07 -2.38 6.25
N ASN A 99 -0.21 -3.41 6.37
CA ASN A 99 -0.28 -4.40 7.45
C ASN A 99 0.54 -4.10 8.68
N LYS A 100 1.53 -3.21 8.63
CA LYS A 100 2.26 -2.86 9.84
C LYS A 100 1.37 -2.04 10.77
N THR A 101 1.15 -2.58 11.96
CA THR A 101 0.62 -1.88 13.12
C THR A 101 1.76 -1.20 13.89
N ASP A 102 1.39 -0.29 14.79
CA ASP A 102 2.22 0.32 15.82
C ASP A 102 3.02 -0.70 16.66
N CYS A 103 2.56 -1.96 16.69
CA CYS A 103 3.17 -3.05 17.44
C CYS A 103 4.16 -3.91 16.62
N ASP A 104 4.15 -3.80 15.28
CA ASP A 104 4.83 -4.74 14.36
C ASP A 104 6.31 -4.38 14.05
N GLY A 105 6.87 -3.39 14.75
CA GLY A 105 8.26 -2.96 14.60
C GLY A 105 8.58 -2.23 13.28
N TYR A 106 9.83 -2.26 12.85
CA TYR A 106 10.31 -1.39 11.77
C TYR A 106 10.03 -1.87 10.34
N TYR A 107 9.70 -0.95 9.43
CA TYR A 107 9.88 -1.17 7.99
C TYR A 107 11.37 -1.31 7.69
N SER A 108 11.75 -2.41 7.05
CA SER A 108 13.10 -2.60 6.53
C SER A 108 13.37 -1.70 5.33
N VAL A 109 14.64 -1.57 4.95
CA VAL A 109 15.03 -0.83 3.73
C VAL A 109 14.38 -1.42 2.47
N GLY A 110 14.23 -2.76 2.41
CA GLY A 110 13.50 -3.42 1.33
C GLY A 110 12.03 -3.03 1.28
N ASN A 111 11.35 -3.02 2.45
CA ASN A 111 9.97 -2.54 2.51
C ASN A 111 9.87 -1.08 2.04
N SER A 112 10.81 -0.22 2.42
CA SER A 112 10.81 1.18 1.98
C SER A 112 10.91 1.31 0.46
N LEU A 113 11.73 0.48 -0.19
CA LEU A 113 11.82 0.45 -1.66
C LEU A 113 10.49 0.02 -2.29
N ASP A 114 9.91 -1.09 -1.83
CA ASP A 114 8.67 -1.59 -2.39
C ASP A 114 7.52 -0.59 -2.22
N ILE A 115 7.42 0.02 -1.03
CA ILE A 115 6.46 1.09 -0.73
C ILE A 115 6.68 2.27 -1.67
N LEU A 116 7.92 2.73 -1.85
CA LEU A 116 8.25 3.84 -2.74
C LEU A 116 7.77 3.58 -4.17
N HIS A 117 8.00 2.38 -4.70
CA HIS A 117 7.56 2.00 -6.04
C HIS A 117 6.04 2.01 -6.17
N THR A 118 5.33 1.42 -5.20
CA THR A 118 3.86 1.46 -5.12
C THR A 118 3.34 2.90 -5.10
N LEU A 119 3.86 3.74 -4.20
CA LEU A 119 3.35 5.10 -4.01
C LEU A 119 3.60 5.98 -5.25
N LYS A 120 4.78 5.88 -5.89
CA LYS A 120 5.08 6.58 -7.15
C LYS A 120 4.11 6.20 -8.26
N LYS A 121 3.72 4.93 -8.32
CA LYS A 121 2.77 4.45 -9.31
C LYS A 121 1.37 5.03 -9.10
N ILE A 122 0.88 4.96 -7.86
CA ILE A 122 -0.41 5.55 -7.50
C ILE A 122 -0.42 7.06 -7.74
N ARG A 123 0.70 7.75 -7.45
CA ARG A 123 0.87 9.18 -7.73
C ARG A 123 0.74 9.52 -9.21
N TYR A 124 1.23 8.64 -10.08
CA TYR A 124 1.14 8.78 -11.54
C TYR A 124 -0.28 8.51 -12.04
N ASP A 125 -0.92 7.44 -11.56
CA ASP A 125 -2.26 7.02 -12.02
C ASP A 125 -3.39 7.90 -11.48
N PHE A 126 -3.18 8.57 -10.33
CA PHE A 126 -4.18 9.40 -9.65
C PHE A 126 -3.66 10.79 -9.30
N PRO A 127 -3.32 11.63 -10.29
CA PRO A 127 -2.60 12.88 -10.05
C PRO A 127 -3.43 13.96 -9.34
N ASN A 128 -4.76 13.82 -9.28
CA ASN A 128 -5.71 14.85 -8.85
C ASN A 128 -6.45 14.51 -7.53
N ASN A 129 -5.94 13.57 -6.74
CA ASN A 129 -6.60 13.20 -5.48
C ASN A 129 -6.27 14.15 -4.32
N ASP A 130 -7.18 14.28 -3.35
CA ASP A 130 -7.03 15.18 -2.20
C ASP A 130 -5.85 14.85 -1.28
N TYR A 131 -5.33 13.62 -1.36
CA TYR A 131 -4.23 13.13 -0.53
C TYR A 131 -2.85 13.28 -1.20
N ILE A 132 -2.76 13.92 -2.36
CA ILE A 132 -1.51 14.11 -3.10
C ILE A 132 -0.39 14.75 -2.27
N PRO A 133 -0.63 15.83 -1.49
CA PRO A 133 0.42 16.41 -0.65
C PRO A 133 0.99 15.43 0.36
N PHE A 134 0.16 14.57 0.94
CA PHE A 134 0.61 13.54 1.89
C PHE A 134 1.30 12.37 1.19
N LEU A 135 0.80 11.97 0.02
CA LEU A 135 1.45 10.96 -0.82
C LEU A 135 2.86 11.40 -1.23
N ASP A 136 3.04 12.65 -1.66
CA ASP A 136 4.33 13.20 -2.05
C ASP A 136 5.28 13.28 -0.83
N GLN A 137 4.77 13.59 0.36
CA GLN A 137 5.55 13.50 1.60
C GLN A 137 6.01 12.07 1.88
N LEU A 138 5.12 11.08 1.78
CA LEU A 138 5.47 9.67 1.98
C LEU A 138 6.49 9.18 0.95
N ILE A 139 6.32 9.55 -0.33
CA ILE A 139 7.28 9.23 -1.39
C ILE A 139 8.65 9.80 -1.03
N SER A 140 8.73 11.08 -0.65
CA SER A 140 9.99 11.71 -0.24
C SER A 140 10.61 10.99 0.97
N PHE A 141 9.80 10.69 1.98
CA PHE A 141 10.25 10.06 3.21
C PHE A 141 10.76 8.63 3.01
N PHE A 142 10.04 7.80 2.26
CA PHE A 142 10.49 6.44 1.94
C PHE A 142 11.69 6.45 0.97
N ASN A 143 11.79 7.45 0.09
CA ASN A 143 12.99 7.66 -0.72
C ASN A 143 14.22 7.95 0.13
N ILE A 144 14.12 8.86 1.11
CA ILE A 144 15.22 9.15 2.05
C ILE A 144 15.58 7.90 2.87
N SER A 145 14.57 7.17 3.36
CA SER A 145 14.77 5.93 4.10
C SER A 145 15.56 4.92 3.28
N TYR A 146 15.20 4.74 2.01
CA TYR A 146 15.90 3.84 1.11
C TYR A 146 17.35 4.29 0.83
N GLU A 147 17.54 5.53 0.40
CA GLU A 147 18.86 6.09 0.05
C GLU A 147 19.84 6.08 1.23
N LYS A 148 19.35 6.39 2.43
CA LYS A 148 20.16 6.39 3.65
C LYS A 148 20.22 5.02 4.34
N GLN A 149 19.57 3.99 3.78
CA GLN A 149 19.45 2.65 4.37
C GLN A 149 18.92 2.67 5.81
N LYS A 150 17.91 3.51 6.06
CA LYS A 150 17.30 3.69 7.39
C LYS A 150 15.98 2.95 7.48
N MET A 151 15.77 2.32 8.62
CA MET A 151 14.49 1.72 8.99
C MET A 151 13.47 2.79 9.39
N VAL A 152 12.19 2.52 9.16
CA VAL A 152 11.07 3.41 9.56
C VAL A 152 10.26 2.73 10.64
N ASN A 153 9.88 3.46 11.69
CA ASN A 153 8.94 3.00 12.70
C ASN A 153 7.59 3.71 12.56
N ILE A 154 6.52 3.03 12.95
CA ILE A 154 5.16 3.58 13.01
C ILE A 154 4.70 3.60 14.47
N TYR A 155 4.13 4.73 14.90
CA TYR A 155 3.55 4.95 16.22
C TYR A 155 2.14 5.51 16.10
#